data_AF-A0A2W5A1H7-F1
#
_entry.id   AF-A0A2W5A1H7-F1
#
_cell.length_a   1.000
_cell.length_b   1.000
_cell.length_c   1.000
_cell.angle_alpha   90.00
_cell.angle_beta   90.00
_cell.angle_gamma   90.00
#
_symmetry.space_group_name_H-M   'P 1'
#
loop_
_entity.id
_entity.type
_entity.pdbx_description
1 polymer ?
#
loop_
_entity_poly.entity_id
_entity_poly.type
_entity_poly.pdbx_seq_one_letter_code
_entity_poly.pdbx_strand_id
1 'polypeptide(L)'
;MMAMHAKNFAGIFAAVLIIGSILSGGVLADPPPVTANATAGAGTGANSADASGTPGAGSGQCDFTAIKASLSGTESGGNYSAICMNKGSECRGGARGKYQFIRATRSSYIKSNPQCNGSSCDSDSAWISAACQGVQECIMDAYLAESLDRLKKEPACQQLLQSGQTFTGSGQGKTLTCQPTESGLLGAMHLGGNGKSTCQRILSGKGGSSDELNTSLTYYMCKHGGKPVPGQCTPAPYDPQQSQPVATQPQIESMDELGIPQDDLGGDPDPLKNYWLTGLMMMAEQFTANMAMQVQGIGMLLDAKDQLETQRSMQRKAVEAHKDYHPSEQMCTFGTFSRDLVASERSANLTRNALSTDVMQRELGNGDTKGSSILSDSLSRIHQFRKRFCDQSDDANGLKNLCINQNPPKELVNADIDFTRTIDSKLSLDIKMTDQEVTPDEEAVFALIDNLFAHDPLPRVPTDLLERRNYEYQYMNLRSIVAMRGIARNSFASIIALKTATPNRDAQTAAPYMKALMRDFGLQDEEIKKLLGENPSYYAQMELLTKKMYQSPAFYTNLYDKPANVKRIRAAMKAVKLMQERDTQAALQRREMLMSMILEIRLREQADAVYDGARRAMFEKGE
;
A
#
# COMPACT_ATOMS: atom_id res chain seq x y z
N MET A 1 -59.09 15.25 -11.74
CA MET A 1 -58.82 13.88 -11.24
C MET A 1 -57.37 13.75 -10.75
N MET A 2 -56.93 14.68 -9.89
CA MET A 2 -55.62 14.70 -9.20
C MET A 2 -55.83 15.38 -7.84
N ALA A 3 -56.48 14.67 -6.90
CA ALA A 3 -56.69 15.15 -5.53
C ALA A 3 -56.82 14.00 -4.51
N MET A 4 -56.23 12.83 -4.77
CA MET A 4 -56.43 11.64 -3.91
C MET A 4 -55.15 10.93 -3.40
N HIS A 5 -53.96 11.50 -3.54
CA HIS A 5 -52.73 10.84 -3.04
C HIS A 5 -51.87 11.65 -2.05
N ALA A 6 -52.47 12.58 -1.31
CA ALA A 6 -51.75 13.38 -0.29
C ALA A 6 -51.97 12.94 1.18
N LYS A 7 -52.67 11.82 1.46
CA LYS A 7 -53.06 11.47 2.84
C LYS A 7 -52.28 10.35 3.55
N ASN A 8 -51.28 9.72 2.92
CA ASN A 8 -50.58 8.56 3.53
C ASN A 8 -49.14 8.80 4.03
N PHE A 9 -48.63 10.04 4.06
CA PHE A 9 -47.23 10.30 4.45
C PHE A 9 -47.02 10.93 5.85
N ALA A 10 -48.09 11.24 6.59
CA ALA A 10 -47.97 11.92 7.88
C ALA A 10 -47.77 11.01 9.11
N GLY A 11 -47.76 9.68 8.94
CA GLY A 11 -47.78 8.72 10.06
C GLY A 11 -46.44 8.19 10.58
N ILE A 12 -45.31 8.47 9.92
CA ILE A 12 -44.02 7.79 10.22
C ILE A 12 -42.98 8.73 10.86
N PHE A 13 -43.22 10.04 10.89
CA PHE A 13 -42.26 11.04 11.37
C PHE A 13 -42.25 11.28 12.90
N ALA A 14 -43.15 10.66 13.66
CA ALA A 14 -43.29 10.93 15.09
C ALA A 14 -42.54 9.98 16.03
N ALA A 15 -41.82 8.96 15.53
CA ALA A 15 -41.28 7.88 16.37
C ALA A 15 -39.74 7.86 16.55
N VAL A 16 -38.98 8.82 16.00
CA VAL A 16 -37.50 8.81 16.07
C VAL A 16 -36.92 9.95 16.92
N LEU A 17 -37.77 10.77 17.53
CA LEU A 17 -37.37 11.98 18.27
C LEU A 17 -37.48 11.81 19.78
N ILE A 18 -37.15 10.64 20.32
CA ILE A 18 -36.93 10.40 21.75
C ILE A 18 -35.87 9.30 21.85
N ILE A 19 -34.60 9.68 22.05
CA ILE A 19 -33.43 8.96 22.61
C ILE A 19 -32.19 9.66 22.04
N GLY A 20 -31.55 10.49 22.84
CA GLY A 20 -30.32 11.18 22.42
C GLY A 20 -29.97 12.44 23.20
N SER A 21 -30.34 12.51 24.47
CA SER A 21 -29.73 13.44 25.43
C SER A 21 -28.95 12.60 26.42
N ILE A 22 -27.79 13.11 26.88
CA ILE A 22 -26.76 12.50 27.75
C ILE A 22 -25.51 12.06 26.97
N LEU A 23 -24.59 13.01 26.73
CA LEU A 23 -23.22 12.98 27.26
C LEU A 23 -22.39 14.15 26.73
N SER A 24 -22.10 15.07 27.64
CA SER A 24 -21.16 16.18 27.55
C SER A 24 -19.75 15.76 27.95
N GLY A 25 -18.74 16.40 27.35
CA GLY A 25 -17.49 16.76 28.05
C GLY A 25 -16.22 16.07 27.56
N GLY A 26 -15.31 16.85 26.96
CA GLY A 26 -13.94 16.42 26.67
C GLY A 26 -13.18 17.40 25.79
N VAL A 27 -12.69 18.49 26.38
CA VAL A 27 -11.77 19.47 25.79
C VAL A 27 -10.35 18.89 25.80
N LEU A 28 -9.62 18.91 24.68
CA LEU A 28 -8.18 18.66 24.64
C LEU A 28 -7.47 19.75 23.83
N ALA A 29 -6.47 20.33 24.48
CA ALA A 29 -5.64 21.44 24.03
C ALA A 29 -4.42 20.97 23.21
N ASP A 30 -4.00 21.83 22.27
CA ASP A 30 -2.79 21.70 21.46
C ASP A 30 -1.49 21.89 22.27
N PRO A 31 -0.37 21.25 21.87
CA PRO A 31 0.96 21.65 22.29
C PRO A 31 1.72 22.52 21.24
N PRO A 32 2.61 23.43 21.69
CA PRO A 32 3.29 24.45 20.87
C PRO A 32 4.63 23.99 20.22
N PRO A 33 5.25 24.80 19.32
CA PRO A 33 6.36 24.38 18.48
C PRO A 33 7.74 24.55 19.15
N VAL A 34 8.68 23.66 18.83
CA VAL A 34 10.06 23.70 19.32
C VAL A 34 10.97 24.42 18.32
N THR A 35 11.61 25.47 18.82
CA THR A 35 12.62 26.32 18.18
C THR A 35 13.98 25.63 18.05
N ALA A 36 14.64 25.84 16.91
CA ALA A 36 16.02 25.50 16.66
C ALA A 36 16.98 26.41 17.46
N ASN A 37 18.08 25.86 17.96
CA ASN A 37 19.25 26.65 18.32
C ASN A 37 20.53 25.86 17.98
N ALA A 38 21.39 26.50 17.20
CA ALA A 38 22.67 25.98 16.75
C ALA A 38 23.78 26.47 17.69
N THR A 39 24.66 25.57 18.11
CA THR A 39 25.94 25.91 18.71
C THR A 39 27.04 25.08 18.07
N ALA A 40 27.97 25.79 17.43
CA ALA A 40 29.21 25.26 16.89
C ALA A 40 30.17 24.84 18.02
N GLY A 41 30.88 23.73 17.81
CA GLY A 41 31.96 23.27 18.67
C GLY A 41 33.03 22.57 17.82
N ALA A 42 34.23 23.14 17.85
CA ALA A 42 35.41 22.77 17.07
C ALA A 42 36.03 21.42 17.48
N GLY A 43 36.81 20.82 16.57
CA GLY A 43 37.78 19.78 16.95
C GLY A 43 38.34 18.94 15.80
N THR A 44 39.56 19.30 15.36
CA THR A 44 40.74 18.41 15.13
C THR A 44 40.50 17.10 14.33
N GLY A 45 41.03 16.89 13.12
CA GLY A 45 42.45 16.91 12.75
C GLY A 45 43.04 15.50 12.85
N ALA A 46 43.31 14.83 11.71
CA ALA A 46 44.47 13.93 11.49
C ALA A 46 44.37 13.09 10.18
N ASN A 47 45.37 13.32 9.33
CA ASN A 47 46.16 12.36 8.55
C ASN A 47 45.55 11.56 7.39
N SER A 48 45.76 12.15 6.21
CA SER A 48 45.98 11.51 4.92
C SER A 48 47.20 10.58 4.93
N ALA A 49 47.05 9.37 4.40
CA ALA A 49 48.15 8.57 3.88
C ALA A 49 47.81 8.18 2.43
N ASP A 50 48.60 8.73 1.51
CA ASP A 50 48.69 8.36 0.11
C ASP A 50 49.08 6.89 -0.06
N ALA A 51 48.47 6.23 -1.04
CA ALA A 51 49.07 5.09 -1.74
C ALA A 51 48.55 5.03 -3.18
N SER A 52 49.25 5.75 -4.06
CA SER A 52 49.14 5.64 -5.52
C SER A 52 49.76 4.31 -6.00
N GLY A 53 48.96 3.46 -6.62
CA GLY A 53 49.41 2.29 -7.38
C GLY A 53 48.56 2.14 -8.64
N THR A 54 49.17 2.42 -9.80
CA THR A 54 48.55 2.28 -11.12
C THR A 54 48.37 0.80 -11.48
N PRO A 55 47.19 0.35 -11.96
CA PRO A 55 47.00 -1.06 -12.33
C PRO A 55 47.36 -1.32 -13.79
N GLY A 56 48.08 -2.43 -14.01
CA GLY A 56 48.33 -3.01 -15.32
C GLY A 56 47.09 -3.69 -15.90
N ALA A 57 46.91 -3.56 -17.21
CA ALA A 57 45.82 -4.14 -17.98
C ALA A 57 45.99 -5.66 -18.14
N GLY A 58 45.32 -6.43 -17.28
CA GLY A 58 44.99 -7.84 -17.49
C GLY A 58 43.48 -7.98 -17.74
N SER A 59 43.07 -8.94 -18.57
CA SER A 59 41.67 -9.23 -18.92
C SER A 59 40.72 -9.09 -17.71
N GLY A 60 39.91 -8.04 -17.74
CA GLY A 60 39.22 -7.48 -16.58
C GLY A 60 38.11 -8.37 -16.03
N GLN A 61 38.49 -9.30 -15.16
CA GLN A 61 37.54 -9.96 -14.26
C GLN A 61 37.28 -9.01 -13.08
N CYS A 62 36.00 -8.70 -12.87
CA CYS A 62 35.56 -7.79 -11.82
C CYS A 62 35.82 -8.38 -10.45
N ASP A 63 36.85 -7.90 -9.78
CA ASP A 63 37.12 -8.33 -8.43
C ASP A 63 36.25 -7.56 -7.42
N PHE A 64 35.05 -8.08 -7.16
CA PHE A 64 34.19 -7.61 -6.06
C PHE A 64 34.49 -8.32 -4.73
N THR A 65 35.59 -9.08 -4.61
CA THR A 65 35.85 -9.95 -3.44
C THR A 65 35.86 -9.17 -2.13
N ALA A 66 36.49 -7.99 -2.09
CA ALA A 66 36.59 -7.20 -0.87
C ALA A 66 35.23 -6.69 -0.36
N ILE A 67 34.36 -6.24 -1.25
CA ILE A 67 33.01 -5.77 -0.88
C ILE A 67 32.08 -6.95 -0.56
N LYS A 68 32.16 -8.05 -1.32
CA LYS A 68 31.43 -9.30 -1.05
C LYS A 68 31.77 -9.90 0.31
N ALA A 69 33.05 -9.94 0.67
CA ALA A 69 33.49 -10.38 1.99
C ALA A 69 32.95 -9.47 3.11
N SER A 70 32.92 -8.15 2.88
CA SER A 70 32.38 -7.19 3.83
C SER A 70 30.86 -7.34 4.04
N LEU A 71 30.11 -7.53 2.95
CA LEU A 71 28.66 -7.75 2.96
C LEU A 71 28.30 -9.07 3.61
N SER A 72 28.91 -10.18 3.17
CA SER A 72 28.67 -11.50 3.78
C SER A 72 29.03 -11.54 5.26
N GLY A 73 30.11 -10.87 5.68
CA GLY A 73 30.46 -10.71 7.10
C GLY A 73 29.42 -9.92 7.89
N THR A 74 28.74 -8.95 7.27
CA THR A 74 27.70 -8.15 7.90
C THR A 74 26.37 -8.88 8.00
N GLU A 75 26.00 -9.63 6.97
CA GLU A 75 24.67 -10.20 6.81
C GLU A 75 24.53 -11.62 7.34
N SER A 76 25.61 -12.40 7.26
CA SER A 76 25.65 -13.80 7.73
C SER A 76 26.62 -14.00 8.90
N GLY A 77 27.29 -12.94 9.37
CA GLY A 77 28.35 -13.05 10.37
C GLY A 77 29.57 -13.84 9.87
N GLY A 78 29.70 -14.02 8.55
CA GLY A 78 30.69 -14.90 7.93
C GLY A 78 30.39 -16.39 8.11
N ASN A 79 29.31 -16.75 8.81
CA ASN A 79 28.88 -18.12 8.98
C ASN A 79 27.73 -18.42 8.02
N TYR A 80 28.05 -19.19 6.98
CA TYR A 80 27.13 -19.62 5.92
C TYR A 80 25.91 -20.42 6.40
N SER A 81 25.89 -20.79 7.69
CA SER A 81 24.82 -21.54 8.36
C SER A 81 24.03 -20.72 9.40
N ALA A 82 24.37 -19.45 9.63
CA ALA A 82 23.76 -18.68 10.71
C ALA A 82 22.34 -18.17 10.37
N ILE A 83 21.42 -18.62 11.22
CA ILE A 83 19.99 -18.32 11.30
C ILE A 83 19.79 -17.03 12.10
N CYS A 84 18.96 -16.13 11.56
CA CYS A 84 18.22 -15.03 12.21
C CYS A 84 18.79 -14.49 13.54
N MET A 85 19.47 -13.34 13.50
CA MET A 85 19.63 -12.53 14.70
C MET A 85 18.35 -11.73 14.95
N ASN A 86 17.36 -12.34 15.62
CA ASN A 86 16.42 -11.61 16.48
C ASN A 86 15.78 -12.55 17.52
N LYS A 87 15.79 -12.11 18.79
CA LYS A 87 15.16 -12.81 19.93
C LYS A 87 13.64 -12.89 19.71
N GLY A 88 13.14 -14.07 19.39
CA GLY A 88 11.70 -14.36 19.26
C GLY A 88 11.45 -15.21 18.02
N SER A 89 10.88 -16.40 18.20
CA SER A 89 10.87 -17.56 17.30
C SER A 89 10.10 -17.42 15.96
N GLU A 90 10.05 -16.24 15.34
CA GLU A 90 9.51 -16.08 13.99
C GLU A 90 10.46 -15.22 13.14
N CYS A 91 11.21 -15.84 12.22
CA CYS A 91 11.88 -15.13 11.13
C CYS A 91 10.81 -14.63 10.14
N ARG A 92 10.09 -13.56 10.49
CA ARG A 92 9.15 -12.88 9.60
C ARG A 92 9.93 -12.06 8.58
N GLY A 93 10.49 -12.71 7.56
CA GLY A 93 11.13 -12.00 6.45
C GLY A 93 12.33 -12.70 5.82
N GLY A 94 12.09 -13.81 5.11
CA GLY A 94 12.66 -14.11 3.79
C GLY A 94 14.16 -13.96 3.44
N ALA A 95 15.09 -13.71 4.35
CA ALA A 95 16.51 -13.58 4.02
C ALA A 95 17.34 -14.67 4.71
N ARG A 96 17.82 -15.61 3.90
CA ARG A 96 18.66 -16.72 4.36
C ARG A 96 19.79 -16.92 3.34
N GLY A 97 20.99 -17.31 3.76
CA GLY A 97 22.15 -17.48 2.86
C GLY A 97 23.29 -16.50 3.15
N LYS A 98 24.35 -16.54 2.33
CA LYS A 98 25.55 -15.70 2.41
C LYS A 98 25.23 -14.21 2.23
N TYR A 99 24.25 -13.91 1.39
CA TYR A 99 23.72 -12.55 1.15
C TYR A 99 22.20 -12.53 1.33
N GLN A 100 21.69 -11.47 1.97
CA GLN A 100 20.28 -11.29 2.30
C GLN A 100 19.50 -10.70 1.12
N PHE A 101 19.25 -11.51 0.08
CA PHE A 101 18.32 -11.12 -0.98
C PHE A 101 16.88 -11.49 -0.65
N ILE A 102 15.96 -10.54 -0.79
CA ILE A 102 14.53 -10.86 -0.81
C ILE A 102 14.21 -11.78 -2.00
N ARG A 103 13.24 -12.70 -1.82
CA ARG A 103 12.87 -13.69 -2.83
C ARG A 103 12.63 -13.07 -4.22
N ALA A 104 11.89 -11.96 -4.28
CA ALA A 104 11.59 -11.28 -5.54
C ALA A 104 12.86 -10.82 -6.28
N THR A 105 13.83 -10.25 -5.56
CA THR A 105 15.09 -9.79 -6.14
C THR A 105 15.92 -10.97 -6.64
N ARG A 106 16.14 -12.02 -5.83
CA ARG A 106 16.90 -13.18 -6.29
C ARG A 106 16.23 -13.88 -7.47
N SER A 107 14.89 -14.05 -7.47
CA SER A 107 14.17 -14.66 -8.59
C SER A 107 14.32 -13.82 -9.86
N SER A 108 14.35 -12.50 -9.75
CA SER A 108 14.62 -11.60 -10.88
C SER A 108 16.04 -11.77 -11.42
N TYR A 109 17.05 -11.81 -10.54
CA TYR A 109 18.44 -11.97 -10.95
C TYR A 109 18.74 -13.36 -11.52
N ILE A 110 18.17 -14.43 -10.97
CA ILE A 110 18.27 -15.79 -11.53
C ILE A 110 17.74 -15.81 -12.97
N LYS A 111 16.61 -15.13 -13.22
CA LYS A 111 16.00 -15.06 -14.55
C LYS A 111 16.79 -14.19 -15.54
N SER A 112 17.31 -13.05 -15.08
CA SER A 112 18.07 -12.13 -15.94
C SER A 112 19.51 -12.56 -16.18
N ASN A 113 20.06 -13.45 -15.34
CA ASN A 113 21.42 -13.94 -15.41
C ASN A 113 21.45 -15.47 -15.52
N PRO A 114 21.06 -16.04 -16.68
CA PRO A 114 21.01 -17.49 -16.88
C PRO A 114 22.38 -18.16 -16.68
N GLN A 115 23.48 -17.42 -16.84
CA GLN A 115 24.82 -17.91 -16.55
C GLN A 115 24.97 -18.40 -15.11
N CYS A 116 24.24 -17.84 -14.14
CA CYS A 116 24.34 -18.26 -12.74
C CYS A 116 23.70 -19.62 -12.44
N ASN A 117 23.08 -20.30 -13.43
CA ASN A 117 22.50 -21.65 -13.32
C ASN A 117 21.65 -21.88 -12.05
N GLY A 118 20.85 -20.88 -11.66
CA GLY A 118 20.23 -20.81 -10.35
C GLY A 118 18.79 -21.32 -10.24
N SER A 119 18.24 -21.97 -11.26
CA SER A 119 16.82 -22.35 -11.28
C SER A 119 16.42 -23.30 -10.14
N SER A 120 17.34 -24.18 -9.72
CA SER A 120 17.18 -25.06 -8.55
C SER A 120 17.25 -24.32 -7.21
N CYS A 121 17.77 -23.08 -7.20
CA CYS A 121 18.02 -22.27 -6.01
C CYS A 121 16.93 -21.23 -5.71
N ASP A 122 15.83 -21.20 -6.47
CA ASP A 122 14.78 -20.17 -6.31
C ASP A 122 13.93 -20.33 -5.04
N SER A 123 13.83 -21.55 -4.49
CA SER A 123 13.09 -21.81 -3.24
C SER A 123 13.89 -21.37 -2.00
N ASP A 124 13.20 -20.93 -0.94
CA ASP A 124 13.86 -20.48 0.30
C ASP A 124 14.69 -21.58 0.98
N SER A 125 14.30 -22.85 0.83
CA SER A 125 15.02 -24.01 1.34
C SER A 125 16.21 -24.40 0.48
N ALA A 126 16.13 -24.25 -0.84
CA ALA A 126 17.25 -24.53 -1.72
C ALA A 126 18.31 -23.42 -1.65
N TRP A 127 17.87 -22.16 -1.58
CA TRP A 127 18.75 -21.00 -1.55
C TRP A 127 19.79 -21.07 -0.42
N ILE A 128 19.42 -21.61 0.75
CA ILE A 128 20.34 -21.79 1.90
C ILE A 128 21.29 -22.98 1.79
N SER A 129 21.09 -23.86 0.81
CA SER A 129 21.91 -25.06 0.68
C SER A 129 23.33 -24.69 0.24
N ALA A 130 24.31 -25.51 0.65
CA ALA A 130 25.69 -25.37 0.18
C ALA A 130 25.78 -25.42 -1.36
N ALA A 131 24.90 -26.19 -2.01
CA ALA A 131 24.81 -26.30 -3.47
C ALA A 131 24.48 -24.97 -4.16
N CYS A 132 23.82 -24.03 -3.46
CA CYS A 132 23.44 -22.73 -4.02
C CYS A 132 24.44 -21.61 -3.70
N GLN A 133 25.55 -21.88 -2.99
CA GLN A 133 26.53 -20.85 -2.65
C GLN A 133 27.19 -20.23 -3.90
N GLY A 134 27.52 -21.04 -4.90
CA GLY A 134 28.05 -20.52 -6.18
C GLY A 134 27.05 -19.64 -6.92
N VAL A 135 25.77 -19.99 -6.84
CA VAL A 135 24.67 -19.18 -7.42
C VAL A 135 24.52 -17.85 -6.69
N GLN A 136 24.62 -17.85 -5.36
CA GLN A 136 24.60 -16.64 -4.54
C GLN A 136 25.76 -15.68 -4.87
N GLU A 137 26.97 -16.22 -5.05
CA GLU A 137 28.14 -15.45 -5.49
C GLU A 137 27.93 -14.83 -6.87
N CYS A 138 27.48 -15.62 -7.85
CA CYS A 138 27.23 -15.14 -9.20
C CYS A 138 26.16 -14.04 -9.26
N ILE A 139 25.07 -14.20 -8.49
CA ILE A 139 24.02 -13.18 -8.40
C ILE A 139 24.54 -11.92 -7.72
N MET A 140 25.35 -12.05 -6.68
CA MET A 140 25.96 -10.89 -6.01
C MET A 140 26.88 -10.12 -6.95
N ASP A 141 27.68 -10.82 -7.77
CA ASP A 141 28.52 -10.19 -8.79
C ASP A 141 27.70 -9.45 -9.85
N ALA A 142 26.62 -10.07 -10.34
CA ALA A 142 25.70 -9.44 -11.29
C ALA A 142 25.02 -8.20 -10.67
N TYR A 143 24.57 -8.29 -9.42
CA TYR A 143 23.94 -7.20 -8.69
C TYR A 143 24.91 -6.02 -8.48
N LEU A 144 26.15 -6.29 -8.07
CA LEU A 144 27.16 -5.25 -7.85
C LEU A 144 27.59 -4.60 -9.15
N ALA A 145 27.75 -5.37 -10.23
CA ALA A 145 28.06 -4.84 -11.56
C ALA A 145 26.95 -3.89 -12.06
N GLU A 146 25.68 -4.29 -11.94
CA GLU A 146 24.55 -3.45 -12.33
C GLU A 146 24.42 -2.21 -11.42
N SER A 147 24.62 -2.39 -10.12
CA SER A 147 24.56 -1.28 -9.15
C SER A 147 25.68 -0.26 -9.39
N LEU A 148 26.86 -0.72 -9.79
CA LEU A 148 27.98 0.15 -10.16
C LEU A 148 27.67 0.97 -11.42
N ASP A 149 27.08 0.35 -12.45
CA ASP A 149 26.63 1.05 -13.65
C ASP A 149 25.57 2.12 -13.31
N ARG A 150 24.61 1.78 -12.45
CA ARG A 150 23.59 2.73 -11.95
C ARG A 150 24.22 3.88 -11.18
N LEU A 151 25.18 3.61 -10.29
CA LEU A 151 25.89 4.62 -9.51
C LEU A 151 26.64 5.62 -10.41
N LYS A 152 27.20 5.14 -11.53
CA LYS A 152 27.86 6.00 -12.54
C LYS A 152 26.87 6.86 -13.34
N LYS A 153 25.67 6.34 -13.62
CA LYS A 153 24.64 7.04 -14.41
C LYS A 153 23.77 8.01 -13.60
N GLU A 154 23.61 7.78 -12.30
CA GLU A 154 22.68 8.55 -11.47
C GLU A 154 23.32 9.84 -10.91
N PRO A 155 22.82 11.05 -11.27
CA PRO A 155 23.41 12.32 -10.84
C PRO A 155 23.46 12.50 -9.32
N ALA A 156 22.46 11.98 -8.60
CA ALA A 156 22.42 12.02 -7.14
C ALA A 156 23.58 11.26 -6.49
N CYS A 157 23.98 10.11 -7.06
CA CYS A 157 25.11 9.34 -6.54
C CYS A 157 26.44 10.05 -6.83
N GLN A 158 26.58 10.64 -8.02
CA GLN A 158 27.75 11.44 -8.39
C GLN A 158 27.90 12.67 -7.49
N GLN A 159 26.78 13.35 -7.19
CA GLN A 159 26.77 14.46 -6.26
C GLN A 159 27.23 14.05 -4.86
N LEU A 160 26.78 12.89 -4.35
CA LEU A 160 27.25 12.37 -3.06
C LEU A 160 28.75 12.16 -3.04
N LEU A 161 29.30 11.45 -4.05
CA LEU A 161 30.73 11.16 -4.16
C LEU A 161 31.59 12.43 -4.24
N GLN A 162 31.06 13.49 -4.83
CA GLN A 162 31.76 14.78 -4.97
C GLN A 162 31.51 15.74 -3.80
N SER A 163 30.55 15.46 -2.93
CA SER A 163 30.08 16.42 -1.92
C SER A 163 31.09 16.70 -0.81
N GLY A 164 32.00 15.77 -0.50
CA GLY A 164 32.87 15.85 0.67
C GLY A 164 32.12 15.93 2.02
N GLN A 165 30.81 15.65 2.03
CA GLN A 165 29.99 15.69 3.24
C GLN A 165 30.20 14.43 4.10
N THR A 166 30.40 14.63 5.39
CA THR A 166 30.39 13.52 6.36
C THR A 166 28.96 13.11 6.67
N PHE A 167 28.70 11.80 6.63
CA PHE A 167 27.43 11.22 7.02
C PHE A 167 27.63 10.37 8.27
N THR A 168 26.65 10.41 9.18
CA THR A 168 26.64 9.60 10.39
C THR A 168 25.45 8.65 10.36
N GLY A 169 25.70 7.35 10.49
CA GLY A 169 24.68 6.31 10.50
C GLY A 169 24.75 5.44 11.75
N SER A 170 23.59 5.04 12.26
CA SER A 170 23.46 4.09 13.37
C SER A 170 22.99 2.72 12.87
N GLY A 171 23.48 1.66 13.54
CA GLY A 171 23.12 0.27 13.27
C GLY A 171 23.76 -0.68 14.28
N GLN A 172 23.03 -1.72 14.71
CA GLN A 172 23.52 -2.72 15.69
C GLN A 172 24.12 -2.10 16.97
N GLY A 173 23.54 -0.99 17.46
CA GLY A 173 24.02 -0.27 18.65
C GLY A 173 25.33 0.50 18.46
N LYS A 174 25.84 0.62 17.22
CA LYS A 174 27.04 1.39 16.87
C LYS A 174 26.68 2.57 15.96
N THR A 175 27.45 3.64 16.09
CA THR A 175 27.35 4.83 15.24
C THR A 175 28.65 4.96 14.45
N LEU A 176 28.56 5.06 13.12
CA LEU A 176 29.70 5.22 12.23
C LEU A 176 29.58 6.55 11.47
N THR A 177 30.70 7.26 11.35
CA THR A 177 30.81 8.49 10.55
C THR A 177 31.80 8.25 9.42
N CYS A 178 31.42 8.58 8.19
CA CYS A 178 32.23 8.36 7.00
C CYS A 178 31.95 9.40 5.91
N GLN A 179 32.86 9.46 4.93
CA GLN A 179 32.62 10.08 3.64
C GLN A 179 32.05 9.03 2.67
N PRO A 180 31.16 9.41 1.73
CA PRO A 180 30.61 8.47 0.76
C PRO A 180 31.73 7.97 -0.18
N THR A 181 31.90 6.66 -0.27
CA THR A 181 32.75 6.01 -1.27
C THR A 181 31.90 5.16 -2.21
N GLU A 182 32.42 4.79 -3.38
CA GLU A 182 31.69 3.92 -4.32
C GLU A 182 31.26 2.61 -3.66
N SER A 183 32.19 1.97 -2.92
CA SER A 183 31.92 0.75 -2.15
C SER A 183 30.89 0.93 -1.04
N GLY A 184 30.90 2.07 -0.36
CA GLY A 184 29.88 2.41 0.63
C GLY A 184 28.50 2.55 -0.01
N LEU A 185 28.40 3.27 -1.12
CA LEU A 185 27.14 3.45 -1.83
C LEU A 185 26.60 2.13 -2.40
N LEU A 186 27.47 1.24 -2.90
CA LEU A 186 27.08 -0.12 -3.30
C LEU A 186 26.49 -0.92 -2.13
N GLY A 187 27.11 -0.84 -0.94
CA GLY A 187 26.57 -1.45 0.27
C GLY A 187 25.22 -0.85 0.69
N ALA A 188 25.05 0.47 0.58
CA ALA A 188 23.78 1.13 0.85
C ALA A 188 22.69 0.76 -0.16
N MET A 189 23.04 0.57 -1.44
CA MET A 189 22.11 0.12 -2.48
C MET A 189 21.63 -1.30 -2.21
N HIS A 190 22.53 -2.18 -1.75
CA HIS A 190 22.19 -3.55 -1.36
C HIS A 190 21.09 -3.58 -0.29
N LEU A 191 21.20 -2.74 0.74
CA LEU A 191 20.15 -2.60 1.77
C LEU A 191 18.89 -1.87 1.23
N GLY A 192 19.08 -0.79 0.46
CA GLY A 192 18.00 0.12 0.06
C GLY A 192 17.19 -0.30 -1.17
N GLY A 193 17.61 -1.34 -1.87
CA GLY A 193 17.00 -1.76 -3.14
C GLY A 193 17.32 -0.79 -4.29
N ASN A 194 16.38 -0.62 -5.22
CA ASN A 194 16.60 0.14 -6.47
C ASN A 194 17.28 1.51 -6.24
N GLY A 195 18.52 1.62 -6.71
CA GLY A 195 19.46 2.70 -6.40
C GLY A 195 19.04 4.13 -6.69
N LYS A 196 18.05 4.36 -7.58
CA LYS A 196 17.47 5.69 -7.81
C LYS A 196 16.88 6.30 -6.53
N SER A 197 16.30 5.45 -5.67
CA SER A 197 15.78 5.90 -4.39
C SER A 197 16.87 6.06 -3.33
N THR A 198 17.95 5.27 -3.38
CA THR A 198 18.93 5.18 -2.29
C THR A 198 19.79 6.43 -2.18
N CYS A 199 20.46 6.86 -3.25
CA CYS A 199 21.31 8.06 -3.23
C CYS A 199 20.48 9.33 -2.93
N GLN A 200 19.28 9.43 -3.52
CA GLN A 200 18.36 10.55 -3.25
C GLN A 200 17.84 10.56 -1.80
N ARG A 201 17.59 9.38 -1.21
CA ARG A 201 17.24 9.26 0.22
C ARG A 201 18.37 9.70 1.12
N ILE A 202 19.61 9.36 0.81
CA ILE A 202 20.79 9.81 1.58
C ILE A 202 20.93 11.33 1.47
N LEU A 203 20.87 11.89 0.26
CA LEU A 203 20.94 13.35 0.03
C LEU A 203 19.81 14.12 0.73
N SER A 204 18.60 13.59 0.75
CA SER A 204 17.44 14.24 1.39
C SER A 204 17.41 14.09 2.91
N GLY A 205 18.47 13.56 3.54
CA GLY A 205 18.51 13.29 4.98
C GLY A 205 17.58 12.14 5.43
N LYS A 206 16.93 11.45 4.49
CA LYS A 206 16.07 10.28 4.73
C LYS A 206 16.85 8.96 4.78
N GLY A 207 18.18 9.01 4.70
CA GLY A 207 19.08 7.86 4.84
C GLY A 207 19.05 7.20 6.22
N GLY A 208 18.51 7.89 7.23
CA GLY A 208 18.30 7.37 8.58
C GLY A 208 17.09 6.44 8.74
N SER A 209 16.29 6.22 7.68
CA SER A 209 15.24 5.21 7.72
C SER A 209 15.89 3.83 7.89
N SER A 210 15.66 3.22 9.04
CA SER A 210 16.25 1.95 9.40
C SER A 210 15.48 0.78 8.79
N ASP A 211 16.21 -0.29 8.47
CA ASP A 211 15.59 -1.60 8.26
C ASP A 211 14.95 -2.14 9.55
N GLU A 212 14.40 -3.36 9.47
CA GLU A 212 13.81 -4.06 10.62
C GLU A 212 14.84 -4.37 11.73
N LEU A 213 16.14 -4.27 11.44
CA LEU A 213 17.25 -4.44 12.38
C LEU A 213 17.75 -3.11 12.97
N ASN A 214 16.97 -2.03 12.78
CA ASN A 214 17.32 -0.68 13.19
C ASN A 214 18.65 -0.19 12.59
N THR A 215 18.96 -0.62 11.36
CA THR A 215 20.19 -0.28 10.63
C THR A 215 19.90 0.71 9.52
N SER A 216 20.54 1.88 9.57
CA SER A 216 20.37 2.95 8.58
C SER A 216 21.14 2.70 7.27
N LEU A 217 20.68 3.28 6.15
CA LEU A 217 21.40 3.26 4.87
C LEU A 217 22.79 3.91 5.00
N THR A 218 22.88 4.99 5.77
CA THR A 218 24.14 5.66 6.10
C THR A 218 25.08 4.78 6.90
N TYR A 219 24.58 3.88 7.75
CA TYR A 219 25.43 2.92 8.45
C TYR A 219 26.02 1.89 7.50
N TYR A 220 25.24 1.34 6.57
CA TYR A 220 25.77 0.44 5.52
C TYR A 220 26.80 1.16 4.64
N MET A 221 26.52 2.41 4.27
CA MET A 221 27.47 3.24 3.53
C MET A 221 28.82 3.37 4.25
N CYS A 222 28.80 3.62 5.55
CA CYS A 222 30.02 3.75 6.33
C CYS A 222 30.71 2.42 6.61
N LYS A 223 29.95 1.36 6.88
CA LYS A 223 30.49 0.03 7.19
C LYS A 223 31.22 -0.59 6.00
N HIS A 224 30.73 -0.34 4.78
CA HIS A 224 31.28 -0.87 3.53
C HIS A 224 32.18 0.11 2.79
N GLY A 225 32.46 1.27 3.38
CA GLY A 225 33.31 2.31 2.79
C GLY A 225 34.77 1.88 2.63
N GLY A 226 35.45 2.45 1.63
CA GLY A 226 36.89 2.28 1.41
C GLY A 226 37.33 0.90 0.88
N LYS A 227 36.39 0.03 0.47
CA LYS A 227 36.74 -1.22 -0.23
C LYS A 227 37.03 -0.95 -1.71
N PRO A 228 38.01 -1.65 -2.32
CA PRO A 228 38.28 -1.52 -3.74
C PRO A 228 37.05 -1.95 -4.56
N VAL A 229 36.74 -1.17 -5.60
CA VAL A 229 35.66 -1.43 -6.57
C VAL A 229 36.27 -1.39 -7.98
N PRO A 230 35.94 -2.33 -8.87
CA PRO A 230 36.52 -2.37 -10.22
C PRO A 230 36.02 -1.22 -11.11
N GLY A 231 36.89 -0.69 -11.97
CA GLY A 231 36.62 0.49 -12.80
C GLY A 231 35.73 0.27 -14.02
N GLN A 232 35.71 -0.92 -14.64
CA GLN A 232 34.89 -1.28 -15.82
C GLN A 232 34.71 -2.81 -15.89
N CYS A 233 33.49 -3.28 -16.18
CA CYS A 233 33.11 -4.66 -15.85
C CYS A 233 32.05 -5.30 -16.76
N THR A 234 32.35 -6.52 -17.24
CA THR A 234 31.39 -7.50 -17.79
C THR A 234 31.49 -8.80 -16.97
N PRO A 235 30.39 -9.36 -16.44
CA PRO A 235 30.45 -10.56 -15.58
C PRO A 235 30.95 -11.79 -16.34
N ALA A 236 31.80 -12.60 -15.69
CA ALA A 236 32.30 -13.86 -16.24
C ALA A 236 31.22 -14.97 -16.14
N PRO A 237 31.16 -15.92 -17.09
CA PRO A 237 30.27 -17.08 -16.99
C PRO A 237 30.65 -17.97 -15.79
N TYR A 238 29.63 -18.46 -15.07
CA TYR A 238 29.80 -19.34 -13.91
C TYR A 238 30.19 -20.76 -14.35
N ASP A 239 31.25 -21.29 -13.74
CA ASP A 239 31.69 -22.68 -13.90
C ASP A 239 31.23 -23.50 -12.67
N PRO A 240 30.34 -24.49 -12.84
CA PRO A 240 29.82 -25.31 -11.73
C PRO A 240 30.85 -26.26 -11.10
N GLN A 241 32.11 -26.33 -11.55
CA GLN A 241 33.09 -27.31 -11.05
C GLN A 241 34.05 -26.81 -9.95
N GLN A 242 34.01 -25.54 -9.53
CA GLN A 242 34.93 -25.02 -8.52
C GLN A 242 34.21 -24.64 -7.21
N SER A 243 33.93 -25.61 -6.34
CA SER A 243 33.87 -25.42 -4.87
C SER A 243 33.51 -26.71 -4.13
N GLN A 244 34.53 -27.39 -3.60
CA GLN A 244 34.39 -28.34 -2.49
C GLN A 244 35.49 -27.99 -1.47
N PRO A 245 35.16 -27.60 -0.23
CA PRO A 245 36.15 -27.58 0.84
C PRO A 245 36.45 -29.02 1.29
N VAL A 246 37.74 -29.36 1.31
CA VAL A 246 38.27 -30.62 1.85
C VAL A 246 38.09 -30.62 3.36
N ALA A 247 37.27 -31.54 3.89
CA ALA A 247 37.13 -31.77 5.31
C ALA A 247 38.22 -32.75 5.80
N THR A 248 39.03 -32.32 6.77
CA THR A 248 39.99 -33.14 7.49
C THR A 248 39.30 -33.97 8.59
N GLN A 249 39.59 -35.27 8.63
CA GLN A 249 39.15 -36.23 9.65
C GLN A 249 39.69 -35.88 11.06
N PRO A 250 38.93 -36.09 12.14
CA PRO A 250 39.48 -36.36 13.46
C PRO A 250 39.75 -37.85 13.66
N GLN A 251 40.91 -38.14 14.22
CA GLN A 251 41.42 -39.43 14.64
C GLN A 251 40.59 -40.03 15.78
N ILE A 252 40.27 -41.32 15.68
CA ILE A 252 39.90 -42.17 16.81
C ILE A 252 41.13 -43.02 17.09
N GLU A 253 41.88 -42.62 18.11
CA GLU A 253 42.89 -43.43 18.79
C GLU A 253 42.48 -43.52 20.26
N SER A 254 42.92 -44.59 20.93
CA SER A 254 42.81 -44.91 22.37
C SER A 254 41.68 -45.88 22.79
N MET A 255 41.95 -47.17 22.59
CA MET A 255 41.64 -48.21 23.59
C MET A 255 42.71 -49.30 23.48
N ASP A 256 43.92 -48.98 23.94
CA ASP A 256 45.02 -49.94 24.05
C ASP A 256 45.87 -49.56 25.27
N GLU A 257 45.31 -49.69 26.48
CA GLU A 257 46.08 -49.63 27.72
C GLU A 257 45.30 -50.22 28.91
N LEU A 258 45.25 -51.54 29.01
CA LEU A 258 45.05 -52.25 30.28
C LEU A 258 46.27 -53.17 30.50
N GLY A 259 47.40 -52.53 30.78
CA GLY A 259 48.54 -53.19 31.40
C GLY A 259 48.21 -53.47 32.87
N ILE A 260 47.95 -54.74 33.19
CA ILE A 260 48.04 -55.23 34.56
C ILE A 260 49.30 -56.10 34.65
N PRO A 261 50.28 -55.75 35.51
CA PRO A 261 51.56 -56.45 35.62
C PRO A 261 51.40 -57.88 36.14
N GLN A 262 52.14 -58.80 35.53
CA GLN A 262 52.63 -60.00 36.20
C GLN A 262 53.63 -59.59 37.27
N ASP A 263 53.41 -60.09 38.49
CA ASP A 263 54.40 -60.52 39.49
C ASP A 263 53.88 -60.19 40.89
N ASP A 264 53.53 -61.22 41.67
CA ASP A 264 54.37 -61.65 42.80
C ASP A 264 53.65 -62.78 43.57
N LEU A 265 54.17 -64.00 43.43
CA LEU A 265 53.80 -65.18 44.21
C LEU A 265 54.48 -65.08 45.60
N GLY A 266 54.04 -64.11 46.40
CA GLY A 266 54.38 -63.99 47.81
C GLY A 266 53.26 -64.53 48.69
N GLY A 267 53.50 -65.65 49.36
CA GLY A 267 52.51 -66.32 50.20
C GLY A 267 52.08 -65.48 51.41
N ASP A 268 50.77 -65.28 51.55
CA ASP A 268 50.11 -64.84 52.78
C ASP A 268 49.00 -65.87 53.12
N PRO A 269 48.81 -66.24 54.40
CA PRO A 269 48.09 -67.44 54.79
C PRO A 269 46.60 -67.14 54.93
N ASP A 270 45.84 -67.18 53.83
CA ASP A 270 44.42 -67.57 53.80
C ASP A 270 43.86 -67.50 52.37
N PRO A 271 44.12 -68.53 51.53
CA PRO A 271 43.60 -68.56 50.16
C PRO A 271 42.06 -68.55 50.14
N LEU A 272 41.41 -69.09 51.17
CA LEU A 272 39.96 -69.17 51.23
C LEU A 272 39.29 -67.78 51.34
N LYS A 273 39.93 -66.84 52.06
CA LYS A 273 39.40 -65.48 52.22
C LYS A 273 39.47 -64.69 50.92
N ASN A 274 40.58 -64.79 50.19
CA ASN A 274 40.75 -64.06 48.92
C ASN A 274 39.88 -64.64 47.79
N TYR A 275 39.69 -65.96 47.71
CA TYR A 275 38.78 -66.53 46.69
C TYR A 275 37.31 -66.18 46.95
N TRP A 276 36.84 -66.24 48.21
CA TRP A 276 35.46 -65.90 48.54
C TRP A 276 35.17 -64.41 48.49
N LEU A 277 36.07 -63.54 48.96
CA LEU A 277 35.87 -62.08 48.83
C LEU A 277 35.84 -61.66 47.37
N THR A 278 36.77 -62.16 46.55
CA THR A 278 36.82 -61.82 45.12
C THR A 278 35.61 -62.38 44.38
N GLY A 279 35.17 -63.60 44.71
CA GLY A 279 33.95 -64.19 44.15
C GLY A 279 32.67 -63.43 44.54
N LEU A 280 32.55 -62.99 45.79
CA LEU A 280 31.42 -62.18 46.26
C LEU A 280 31.47 -60.74 45.71
N MET A 281 32.66 -60.15 45.54
CA MET A 281 32.82 -58.86 44.83
C MET A 281 32.37 -58.96 43.38
N MET A 282 32.83 -59.98 42.64
CA MET A 282 32.41 -60.19 41.25
C MET A 282 30.91 -60.49 41.13
N MET A 283 30.33 -61.23 42.08
CA MET A 283 28.89 -61.48 42.11
C MET A 283 28.10 -60.19 42.42
N ALA A 284 28.59 -59.35 43.34
CA ALA A 284 28.00 -58.05 43.64
C ALA A 284 28.13 -57.09 42.45
N GLU A 285 29.24 -57.08 41.73
CA GLU A 285 29.42 -56.33 40.48
C GLU A 285 28.46 -56.80 39.39
N GLN A 286 28.28 -58.11 39.24
CA GLN A 286 27.32 -58.67 38.28
C GLN A 286 25.87 -58.31 38.63
N PHE A 287 25.48 -58.37 39.92
CA PHE A 287 24.13 -57.97 40.35
C PHE A 287 23.91 -56.46 40.21
N THR A 288 24.89 -55.63 40.57
CA THR A 288 24.79 -54.18 40.42
C THR A 288 24.80 -53.76 38.94
N ALA A 289 25.59 -54.42 38.09
CA ALA A 289 25.56 -54.22 36.63
C ALA A 289 24.22 -54.65 36.00
N ASN A 290 23.65 -55.78 36.42
CA ASN A 290 22.33 -56.22 35.94
C ASN A 290 21.20 -55.28 36.39
N MET A 291 21.22 -54.83 37.65
CA MET A 291 20.26 -53.83 38.13
C MET A 291 20.44 -52.48 37.41
N ALA A 292 21.68 -52.05 37.15
CA ALA A 292 21.95 -50.84 36.38
C ALA A 292 21.44 -50.96 34.92
N MET A 293 21.61 -52.11 34.26
CA MET A 293 21.03 -52.36 32.94
C MET A 293 19.50 -52.32 32.94
N GLN A 294 18.84 -52.87 33.97
CA GLN A 294 17.37 -52.80 34.07
C GLN A 294 16.87 -51.38 34.30
N VAL A 295 17.54 -50.59 35.15
CA VAL A 295 17.23 -49.17 35.36
C VAL A 295 17.47 -48.37 34.09
N GLN A 296 18.54 -48.66 33.34
CA GLN A 296 18.80 -48.06 32.04
C GLN A 296 17.70 -48.40 31.02
N GLY A 297 17.21 -49.64 31.00
CA GLY A 297 16.08 -50.05 30.17
C GLY A 297 14.77 -49.32 30.51
N ILE A 298 14.48 -49.13 31.81
CA ILE A 298 13.34 -48.32 32.26
C ILE A 298 13.53 -46.84 31.90
N GLY A 299 14.75 -46.32 32.04
CA GLY A 299 15.10 -44.95 31.65
C GLY A 299 14.88 -44.70 30.15
N MET A 300 15.31 -45.63 29.29
CA MET A 300 15.07 -45.56 27.85
C MET A 300 13.58 -45.60 27.50
N LEU A 301 12.76 -46.36 28.23
CA LEU A 301 11.31 -46.40 28.03
C LEU A 301 10.61 -45.11 28.45
N LEU A 302 11.05 -44.49 29.57
CA LEU A 302 10.54 -43.20 30.01
C LEU A 302 10.92 -42.07 29.05
N ASP A 303 12.16 -42.05 28.57
CA ASP A 303 12.62 -41.09 27.56
C ASP A 303 11.86 -41.25 26.23
N ALA A 304 11.70 -42.49 25.76
CA ALA A 304 10.90 -42.78 24.56
C ALA A 304 9.42 -42.37 24.72
N LYS A 305 8.84 -42.55 25.92
CA LYS A 305 7.48 -42.09 26.22
C LYS A 305 7.38 -40.57 26.15
N ASP A 306 8.27 -39.85 26.82
CA ASP A 306 8.28 -38.39 26.80
C ASP A 306 8.53 -37.85 25.38
N GLN A 307 9.38 -38.52 24.59
CA GLN A 307 9.56 -38.21 23.18
C GLN A 307 8.29 -38.40 22.35
N LEU A 308 7.52 -39.48 22.57
CA LEU A 308 6.24 -39.70 21.90
C LEU A 308 5.15 -38.71 22.35
N GLU A 309 5.11 -38.35 23.65
CA GLU A 309 4.18 -37.36 24.18
C GLU A 309 4.46 -35.96 23.62
N THR A 310 5.74 -35.57 23.55
CA THR A 310 6.16 -34.31 22.92
C THR A 310 5.86 -34.30 21.42
N GLN A 311 6.12 -35.39 20.68
CA GLN A 311 5.72 -35.51 19.27
C GLN A 311 4.20 -35.37 19.08
N ARG A 312 3.40 -36.04 19.92
CA ARG A 312 1.94 -35.92 19.89
C ARG A 312 1.47 -34.50 20.20
N SER A 313 2.10 -33.83 21.17
CA SER A 313 1.82 -32.43 21.50
C SER A 313 2.15 -31.51 20.33
N MET A 314 3.30 -31.69 19.68
CA MET A 314 3.67 -30.94 18.47
C MET A 314 2.69 -31.18 17.33
N GLN A 315 2.26 -32.42 17.09
CA GLN A 315 1.24 -32.73 16.08
C GLN A 315 -0.09 -32.04 16.37
N ARG A 316 -0.56 -32.06 17.63
CA ARG A 316 -1.77 -31.33 18.04
C ARG A 316 -1.63 -29.84 17.79
N LYS A 317 -0.52 -29.23 18.20
CA LYS A 317 -0.25 -27.80 18.01
C LYS A 317 -0.11 -27.42 16.54
N ALA A 318 0.49 -28.28 15.72
CA ALA A 318 0.57 -28.08 14.27
C ALA A 318 -0.82 -28.10 13.63
N VAL A 319 -1.70 -29.02 14.03
CA VAL A 319 -3.08 -29.08 13.55
C VAL A 319 -3.91 -27.89 14.03
N GLU A 320 -3.79 -27.50 15.31
CA GLU A 320 -4.44 -26.28 15.84
C GLU A 320 -3.99 -25.04 15.06
N ALA A 321 -2.68 -24.87 14.86
CA ALA A 321 -2.14 -23.78 14.06
C ALA A 321 -2.64 -23.83 12.61
N HIS A 322 -2.65 -25.01 11.97
CA HIS A 322 -3.16 -25.14 10.61
C HIS A 322 -4.66 -24.83 10.54
N LYS A 323 -5.45 -25.22 11.55
CA LYS A 323 -6.87 -24.89 11.65
C LYS A 323 -7.07 -23.38 11.78
N ASP A 324 -6.29 -22.73 12.64
CA ASP A 324 -6.44 -21.30 12.95
C ASP A 324 -5.88 -20.38 11.86
N TYR A 325 -4.78 -20.76 11.19
CA TYR A 325 -4.11 -19.92 10.19
C TYR A 325 -4.55 -20.16 8.75
N HIS A 326 -5.25 -21.25 8.45
CA HIS A 326 -5.77 -21.49 7.09
C HIS A 326 -6.82 -20.43 6.71
N PRO A 327 -6.55 -19.56 5.69
CA PRO A 327 -7.49 -18.54 5.27
C PRO A 327 -8.75 -19.19 4.68
N SER A 328 -9.91 -18.55 4.87
CA SER A 328 -11.12 -18.91 4.14
C SER A 328 -11.15 -18.21 2.79
N GLU A 329 -11.79 -18.84 1.80
CA GLU A 329 -12.02 -18.23 0.48
C GLU A 329 -12.71 -16.87 0.62
N GLN A 330 -13.71 -16.75 1.51
CA GLN A 330 -14.36 -15.48 1.78
C GLN A 330 -13.45 -14.39 2.30
N MET A 331 -12.50 -14.73 3.18
CA MET A 331 -11.55 -13.71 3.65
C MET A 331 -10.74 -13.18 2.46
N CYS A 332 -10.40 -14.05 1.51
CA CYS A 332 -9.75 -13.67 0.27
C CYS A 332 -10.67 -12.84 -0.65
N THR A 333 -11.97 -13.11 -0.71
CA THR A 333 -12.91 -12.29 -1.50
C THR A 333 -13.05 -10.88 -0.93
N PHE A 334 -13.21 -10.73 0.39
CA PHE A 334 -13.18 -9.42 1.07
C PHE A 334 -11.88 -8.65 0.77
N GLY A 335 -10.73 -9.32 0.90
CA GLY A 335 -9.43 -8.73 0.58
C GLY A 335 -9.33 -8.27 -0.87
N THR A 336 -9.77 -9.12 -1.80
CA THR A 336 -9.71 -8.85 -3.25
C THR A 336 -10.59 -7.66 -3.65
N PHE A 337 -11.82 -7.59 -3.13
CA PHE A 337 -12.72 -6.47 -3.40
C PHE A 337 -12.27 -5.16 -2.77
N SER A 338 -11.50 -5.21 -1.66
CA SER A 338 -10.97 -4.01 -1.01
C SER A 338 -9.72 -3.43 -1.69
N ARG A 339 -9.05 -4.17 -2.59
CA ARG A 339 -7.74 -3.80 -3.14
C ARG A 339 -7.74 -2.46 -3.89
N ASP A 340 -8.82 -2.18 -4.62
CA ASP A 340 -8.88 -1.02 -5.51
C ASP A 340 -9.58 0.19 -4.89
N LEU A 341 -10.19 0.05 -3.70
CA LEU A 341 -10.97 1.11 -3.05
C LEU A 341 -10.19 2.42 -2.90
N VAL A 342 -8.91 2.34 -2.53
CA VAL A 342 -8.05 3.52 -2.32
C VAL A 342 -7.75 4.22 -3.65
N ALA A 343 -7.56 3.46 -4.73
CA ALA A 343 -7.34 4.02 -6.06
C ALA A 343 -8.62 4.69 -6.58
N SER A 344 -9.78 4.07 -6.36
CA SER A 344 -11.09 4.63 -6.69
C SER A 344 -11.39 5.89 -5.89
N GLU A 345 -11.10 5.92 -4.59
CA GLU A 345 -11.27 7.11 -3.74
C GLU A 345 -10.37 8.27 -4.21
N ARG A 346 -9.12 7.97 -4.58
CA ARG A 346 -8.23 9.00 -5.15
C ARG A 346 -8.75 9.55 -6.46
N SER A 347 -9.24 8.69 -7.35
CA SER A 347 -9.84 9.11 -8.62
C SER A 347 -11.09 9.96 -8.39
N ALA A 348 -11.98 9.54 -7.48
CA ALA A 348 -13.14 10.31 -7.06
C ALA A 348 -12.74 11.71 -6.56
N ASN A 349 -11.73 11.83 -5.69
CA ASN A 349 -11.26 13.11 -5.19
C ASN A 349 -10.71 14.03 -6.28
N LEU A 350 -9.98 13.47 -7.26
CA LEU A 350 -9.48 14.23 -8.42
C LEU A 350 -10.63 14.73 -9.28
N THR A 351 -11.58 13.88 -9.63
CA THR A 351 -12.76 14.24 -10.42
C THR A 351 -13.62 15.28 -9.73
N ARG A 352 -13.86 15.14 -8.41
CA ARG A 352 -14.59 16.14 -7.62
C ARG A 352 -13.95 17.52 -7.73
N ASN A 353 -12.63 17.58 -7.57
CA ASN A 353 -11.91 18.84 -7.62
C ASN A 353 -11.93 19.42 -9.04
N ALA A 354 -11.66 18.62 -10.08
CA ALA A 354 -11.68 19.07 -11.46
C ALA A 354 -13.05 19.64 -11.87
N LEU A 355 -14.12 18.92 -11.55
CA LEU A 355 -15.49 19.32 -11.83
C LEU A 355 -15.88 20.59 -11.07
N SER A 356 -15.52 20.69 -9.78
CA SER A 356 -15.77 21.87 -9.00
C SER A 356 -15.00 23.10 -9.50
N THR A 357 -13.77 22.92 -9.99
CA THR A 357 -12.97 24.02 -10.54
C THR A 357 -13.48 24.48 -11.90
N ASP A 358 -13.87 23.57 -12.78
CA ASP A 358 -14.35 23.88 -14.13
C ASP A 358 -15.62 24.75 -14.07
N VAL A 359 -16.62 24.32 -13.31
CA VAL A 359 -17.88 25.06 -13.18
C VAL A 359 -17.67 26.41 -12.47
N MET A 360 -16.74 26.48 -11.53
CA MET A 360 -16.39 27.74 -10.86
C MET A 360 -15.68 28.70 -11.81
N GLN A 361 -14.78 28.21 -12.64
CA GLN A 361 -14.06 29.01 -13.64
C GLN A 361 -15.02 29.55 -14.71
N ARG A 362 -15.95 28.72 -15.20
CA ARG A 362 -17.01 29.13 -16.13
C ARG A 362 -17.84 30.29 -15.58
N GLU A 363 -18.25 30.21 -14.32
CA GLU A 363 -19.13 31.22 -13.71
C GLU A 363 -18.43 32.53 -13.32
N LEU A 364 -17.14 32.44 -12.95
CA LEU A 364 -16.32 33.62 -12.71
C LEU A 364 -15.75 34.19 -14.02
N GLY A 365 -15.90 33.48 -15.13
CA GLY A 365 -15.27 33.84 -16.40
C GLY A 365 -13.74 33.86 -16.34
N ASN A 366 -13.14 33.06 -15.46
CA ASN A 366 -11.70 32.96 -15.30
C ASN A 366 -11.14 31.82 -16.17
N GLY A 367 -10.02 32.07 -16.85
CA GLY A 367 -9.35 31.10 -17.73
C GLY A 367 -9.95 30.97 -19.14
N ASP A 368 -9.37 30.12 -19.97
CA ASP A 368 -9.84 29.77 -21.33
C ASP A 368 -11.04 28.81 -21.28
N THR A 369 -12.09 29.18 -20.53
CA THR A 369 -13.26 28.33 -20.32
C THR A 369 -14.39 28.61 -21.32
N LYS A 370 -15.29 27.63 -21.46
CA LYS A 370 -16.58 27.75 -22.16
C LYS A 370 -17.44 28.79 -21.41
N GLY A 371 -17.20 30.07 -21.68
CA GLY A 371 -17.74 31.17 -20.87
C GLY A 371 -17.05 32.51 -21.09
N SER A 372 -16.23 32.66 -22.15
CA SER A 372 -15.57 33.93 -22.50
C SER A 372 -16.58 35.05 -22.77
N SER A 373 -17.74 34.70 -23.34
CA SER A 373 -18.89 35.57 -23.57
C SER A 373 -20.18 34.79 -23.38
N ILE A 374 -21.22 35.42 -22.80
CA ILE A 374 -22.55 34.82 -22.57
C ILE A 374 -23.16 34.29 -23.88
N LEU A 375 -22.98 35.04 -24.98
CA LEU A 375 -23.48 34.64 -26.30
C LEU A 375 -22.70 33.44 -26.85
N SER A 376 -21.38 33.39 -26.63
CA SER A 376 -20.57 32.26 -27.07
C SER A 376 -20.90 30.99 -26.29
N ASP A 377 -21.18 31.11 -24.99
CA ASP A 377 -21.56 30.00 -24.12
C ASP A 377 -22.92 29.42 -24.53
N SER A 378 -23.93 30.28 -24.69
CA SER A 378 -25.27 29.85 -25.13
C SER A 378 -25.25 29.22 -26.53
N LEU A 379 -24.49 29.79 -27.48
CA LEU A 379 -24.32 29.20 -28.81
C LEU A 379 -23.58 27.84 -28.76
N SER A 380 -22.55 27.72 -27.92
CA SER A 380 -21.82 26.46 -27.75
C SER A 380 -22.72 25.36 -27.19
N ARG A 381 -23.54 25.68 -26.19
CA ARG A 381 -24.50 24.75 -25.59
C ARG A 381 -25.60 24.35 -26.55
N ILE A 382 -26.18 25.29 -27.31
CA ILE A 382 -27.16 24.97 -28.35
C ILE A 382 -26.54 24.06 -29.41
N HIS A 383 -25.31 24.34 -29.82
CA HIS A 383 -24.59 23.48 -30.77
C HIS A 383 -24.35 22.08 -30.19
N GLN A 384 -23.97 21.96 -28.91
CA GLN A 384 -23.77 20.70 -28.22
C GLN A 384 -25.08 19.91 -28.09
N PHE A 385 -26.17 20.56 -27.68
CA PHE A 385 -27.51 20.01 -27.61
C PHE A 385 -27.93 19.44 -28.96
N ARG A 386 -27.85 20.24 -30.03
CA ARG A 386 -28.18 19.81 -31.40
C ARG A 386 -27.36 18.61 -31.85
N LYS A 387 -26.10 18.53 -31.45
CA LYS A 387 -25.17 17.47 -31.88
C LYS A 387 -25.33 16.15 -31.12
N ARG A 388 -25.64 16.21 -29.82
CA ARG A 388 -25.51 15.05 -28.92
C ARG A 388 -26.77 14.66 -28.17
N PHE A 389 -27.63 15.63 -27.85
CA PHE A 389 -28.73 15.44 -26.89
C PHE A 389 -30.13 15.60 -27.51
N CYS A 390 -30.22 16.19 -28.71
CA CYS A 390 -31.47 16.57 -29.38
C CYS A 390 -32.39 15.38 -29.71
N ASP A 391 -33.62 15.36 -29.18
CA ASP A 391 -34.69 14.49 -29.66
C ASP A 391 -35.63 15.26 -30.61
N GLN A 392 -35.95 14.67 -31.76
CA GLN A 392 -36.91 15.26 -32.70
C GLN A 392 -38.36 15.07 -32.26
N SER A 393 -38.63 14.07 -31.42
CA SER A 393 -39.98 13.72 -30.94
C SER A 393 -40.41 14.52 -29.71
N ASP A 394 -39.46 15.19 -29.06
CA ASP A 394 -39.72 16.05 -27.93
C ASP A 394 -40.51 17.31 -28.33
N ASP A 395 -41.22 17.86 -27.34
CA ASP A 395 -42.12 19.02 -27.50
C ASP A 395 -43.16 18.85 -28.62
N ALA A 396 -43.79 17.67 -28.69
CA ALA A 396 -44.77 17.31 -29.72
C ALA A 396 -44.24 17.46 -31.17
N ASN A 397 -42.95 17.13 -31.38
CA ASN A 397 -42.19 17.37 -32.61
C ASN A 397 -41.84 18.84 -32.90
N GLY A 398 -41.93 19.73 -31.90
CA GLY A 398 -41.55 21.13 -32.00
C GLY A 398 -40.04 21.35 -32.24
N LEU A 399 -39.22 20.38 -31.82
CA LEU A 399 -37.76 20.42 -31.96
C LEU A 399 -37.24 19.98 -33.33
N LYS A 400 -38.12 19.60 -34.27
CA LYS A 400 -37.75 19.15 -35.63
C LYS A 400 -36.89 20.15 -36.40
N ASN A 401 -37.15 21.45 -36.23
CA ASN A 401 -36.38 22.52 -36.88
C ASN A 401 -35.06 22.84 -36.18
N LEU A 402 -34.89 22.42 -34.92
CA LEU A 402 -33.66 22.61 -34.15
C LEU A 402 -32.72 21.41 -34.35
N CYS A 403 -33.25 20.19 -34.37
CA CYS A 403 -32.51 18.93 -34.52
C CYS A 403 -32.23 18.52 -35.98
N ILE A 404 -32.10 19.48 -36.91
CA ILE A 404 -31.95 19.19 -38.35
C ILE A 404 -30.69 18.35 -38.62
N ASN A 405 -30.87 17.19 -39.27
CA ASN A 405 -29.83 16.30 -39.80
C ASN A 405 -28.85 15.70 -38.78
N GLN A 406 -29.18 15.73 -37.49
CA GLN A 406 -28.36 15.13 -36.43
C GLN A 406 -29.05 13.86 -35.94
N ASN A 407 -28.38 12.72 -36.08
CA ASN A 407 -28.78 11.46 -35.44
C ASN A 407 -27.87 11.28 -34.21
N PRO A 408 -28.19 11.90 -33.06
CA PRO A 408 -27.40 11.68 -31.86
C PRO A 408 -27.41 10.20 -31.46
N PRO A 409 -26.37 9.71 -30.77
CA PRO A 409 -26.38 8.39 -30.19
C PRO A 409 -27.61 8.25 -29.29
N LYS A 410 -28.40 7.18 -29.47
CA LYS A 410 -29.64 6.95 -28.70
C LYS A 410 -29.44 6.99 -27.18
N GLU A 411 -28.23 6.67 -26.74
CA GLU A 411 -27.83 6.66 -25.32
C GLU A 411 -27.67 8.07 -24.73
N LEU A 412 -27.39 9.08 -25.57
CA LEU A 412 -27.16 10.46 -25.16
C LEU A 412 -28.38 11.36 -25.33
N VAL A 413 -29.40 10.95 -26.09
CA VAL A 413 -30.63 11.74 -26.27
C VAL A 413 -31.21 12.12 -24.91
N ASN A 414 -31.41 13.39 -24.58
CA ASN A 414 -31.90 13.91 -23.29
C ASN A 414 -31.03 13.61 -22.04
N ALA A 415 -29.79 13.14 -22.22
CA ALA A 415 -28.91 12.82 -21.08
C ALA A 415 -28.43 14.06 -20.31
N ASP A 416 -28.55 15.25 -20.92
CA ASP A 416 -28.23 16.57 -20.36
C ASP A 416 -29.32 17.13 -19.43
N ILE A 417 -30.49 16.50 -19.37
CA ILE A 417 -31.60 16.90 -18.48
C ILE A 417 -32.05 15.77 -17.54
N ASP A 418 -31.88 14.51 -17.94
CA ASP A 418 -32.33 13.35 -17.18
C ASP A 418 -31.29 12.88 -16.16
N PHE A 419 -31.37 13.43 -14.93
CA PHE A 419 -30.53 13.03 -13.82
C PHE A 419 -30.59 11.52 -13.50
N THR A 420 -31.78 10.92 -13.61
CA THR A 420 -32.01 9.53 -13.18
C THR A 420 -31.25 8.58 -14.10
N ARG A 421 -31.32 8.81 -15.42
CA ARG A 421 -30.62 7.99 -16.39
C ARG A 421 -29.12 8.27 -16.43
N THR A 422 -28.71 9.52 -16.32
CA THR A 422 -27.29 9.90 -16.46
C THR A 422 -26.49 9.57 -15.19
N ILE A 423 -27.04 9.79 -14.00
CA ILE A 423 -26.29 9.66 -12.74
C ILE A 423 -26.87 8.59 -11.82
N ASP A 424 -28.18 8.57 -11.58
CA ASP A 424 -28.74 7.74 -10.49
C ASP A 424 -28.68 6.23 -10.80
N SER A 425 -29.14 5.84 -11.99
CA SER A 425 -29.28 4.42 -12.39
C SER A 425 -27.96 3.68 -12.63
N LYS A 426 -26.89 4.39 -13.02
CA LYS A 426 -25.56 3.80 -13.27
C LYS A 426 -24.76 3.73 -11.96
N LEU A 427 -24.10 2.60 -11.69
CA LEU A 427 -23.22 2.47 -10.52
C LEU A 427 -21.82 3.03 -10.80
N SER A 428 -21.39 2.98 -12.06
CA SER A 428 -20.12 3.53 -12.53
C SER A 428 -20.34 4.43 -13.75
N LEU A 429 -19.61 5.53 -13.80
CA LEU A 429 -19.55 6.49 -14.90
C LEU A 429 -18.13 6.51 -15.45
N ASP A 430 -17.98 6.40 -16.77
CA ASP A 430 -16.65 6.46 -17.39
C ASP A 430 -16.16 7.90 -17.51
N ILE A 431 -15.56 8.41 -16.45
CA ILE A 431 -15.04 9.78 -16.36
C ILE A 431 -13.53 9.71 -16.08
N LYS A 432 -12.73 10.15 -17.04
CA LYS A 432 -11.28 10.15 -17.05
C LYS A 432 -10.72 11.56 -17.29
N MET A 433 -10.71 12.37 -16.23
CA MET A 433 -10.12 13.73 -16.26
C MET A 433 -8.58 13.78 -16.43
N THR A 434 -7.93 12.65 -16.70
CA THR A 434 -6.46 12.53 -16.85
C THR A 434 -6.01 12.37 -18.28
N ASP A 435 -6.91 12.05 -19.21
CA ASP A 435 -6.60 11.91 -20.62
C ASP A 435 -7.22 13.05 -21.45
N GLN A 436 -6.97 13.03 -22.76
CA GLN A 436 -7.50 14.03 -23.70
C GLN A 436 -8.76 13.52 -24.42
N GLU A 437 -9.26 12.33 -24.06
CA GLU A 437 -10.36 11.68 -24.75
C GLU A 437 -11.67 11.95 -24.01
N VAL A 438 -12.53 12.78 -24.60
CA VAL A 438 -13.82 13.10 -23.99
C VAL A 438 -14.77 11.92 -24.19
N THR A 439 -15.16 11.27 -23.09
CA THR A 439 -16.12 10.16 -23.14
C THR A 439 -17.56 10.67 -23.26
N PRO A 440 -18.51 9.85 -23.75
CA PRO A 440 -19.93 10.21 -23.78
C PRO A 440 -20.51 10.55 -22.40
N ASP A 441 -20.09 9.82 -21.36
CA ASP A 441 -20.53 10.04 -19.98
C ASP A 441 -20.00 11.38 -19.43
N GLU A 442 -18.76 11.75 -19.74
CA GLU A 442 -18.20 13.06 -19.40
C GLU A 442 -19.00 14.18 -20.05
N GLU A 443 -19.25 14.08 -21.35
CA GLU A 443 -19.98 15.10 -22.10
C GLU A 443 -21.39 15.32 -21.54
N ALA A 444 -22.10 14.23 -21.20
CA ALA A 444 -23.42 14.27 -20.58
C ALA A 444 -23.40 14.87 -19.16
N VAL A 445 -22.41 14.51 -18.34
CA VAL A 445 -22.29 15.00 -16.97
C VAL A 445 -21.99 16.50 -16.93
N PHE A 446 -21.05 16.98 -17.75
CA PHE A 446 -20.75 18.41 -17.83
C PHE A 446 -21.97 19.20 -18.34
N ALA A 447 -22.65 18.72 -19.39
CA ALA A 447 -23.87 19.35 -19.90
C ALA A 447 -24.99 19.41 -18.85
N LEU A 448 -25.19 18.33 -18.08
CA LEU A 448 -26.19 18.27 -17.02
C LEU A 448 -25.90 19.25 -15.87
N ILE A 449 -24.63 19.37 -15.47
CA ILE A 449 -24.23 20.32 -14.42
C ILE A 449 -24.42 21.76 -14.88
N ASP A 450 -24.05 22.03 -16.12
CA ASP A 450 -24.21 23.33 -16.74
C ASP A 450 -25.70 23.71 -16.79
N ASN A 451 -26.58 22.78 -17.18
CA ASN A 451 -28.02 23.00 -17.19
C ASN A 451 -28.63 23.18 -15.77
N LEU A 452 -28.16 22.43 -14.77
CA LEU A 452 -28.72 22.46 -13.41
C LEU A 452 -28.28 23.68 -12.59
N PHE A 453 -27.00 24.04 -12.64
CA PHE A 453 -26.43 25.03 -11.72
C PHE A 453 -25.91 26.29 -12.39
N ALA A 454 -25.70 26.28 -13.71
CA ALA A 454 -25.04 27.34 -14.46
C ALA A 454 -25.71 27.57 -15.83
N HIS A 455 -27.06 27.57 -15.82
CA HIS A 455 -27.86 27.70 -17.04
C HIS A 455 -27.63 29.03 -17.75
N ASP A 456 -27.37 30.10 -16.98
CA ASP A 456 -26.93 31.38 -17.49
C ASP A 456 -25.68 31.82 -16.72
N PRO A 457 -24.52 31.93 -17.39
CA PRO A 457 -23.32 32.46 -16.78
C PRO A 457 -23.55 33.94 -16.46
N LEU A 458 -23.07 34.35 -15.29
CA LEU A 458 -23.24 35.71 -14.80
C LEU A 458 -22.47 36.71 -15.68
N PRO A 459 -23.03 37.92 -15.95
CA PRO A 459 -22.34 38.92 -16.72
C PRO A 459 -21.08 39.40 -16.01
N ARG A 460 -19.99 39.53 -16.76
CA ARG A 460 -18.72 40.06 -16.25
C ARG A 460 -18.87 41.55 -15.98
N VAL A 461 -18.56 41.96 -14.75
CA VAL A 461 -18.44 43.38 -14.42
C VAL A 461 -17.04 43.84 -14.88
N PRO A 462 -16.92 44.74 -15.86
CA PRO A 462 -15.62 45.26 -16.28
C PRO A 462 -14.92 45.95 -15.10
N THR A 463 -13.58 45.86 -15.09
CA THR A 463 -12.72 46.41 -14.03
C THR A 463 -13.00 47.88 -13.74
N ASP A 464 -13.31 48.64 -14.78
CA ASP A 464 -13.54 50.08 -14.77
C ASP A 464 -14.85 50.44 -14.03
N LEU A 465 -15.80 49.50 -13.96
CA LEU A 465 -17.02 49.66 -13.17
C LEU A 465 -16.82 49.24 -11.72
N LEU A 466 -15.84 48.38 -11.41
CA LEU A 466 -15.54 47.96 -10.04
C LEU A 466 -14.91 49.07 -9.20
N GLU A 467 -14.25 50.06 -9.84
CA GLU A 467 -13.72 51.25 -9.16
C GLU A 467 -14.82 52.18 -8.61
N ARG A 468 -16.05 52.02 -9.10
CA ARG A 468 -17.20 52.83 -8.67
C ARG A 468 -17.88 52.15 -7.48
N ARG A 469 -17.98 52.87 -6.35
CA ARG A 469 -18.62 52.40 -5.09
C ARG A 469 -20.02 51.80 -5.28
N ASN A 470 -20.79 52.25 -6.27
CA ASN A 470 -22.14 51.76 -6.53
C ASN A 470 -22.16 50.32 -7.09
N TYR A 471 -21.09 49.86 -7.73
CA TYR A 471 -20.99 48.51 -8.31
C TYR A 471 -20.29 47.51 -7.37
N GLU A 472 -19.62 47.99 -6.32
CA GLU A 472 -19.01 47.16 -5.28
C GLU A 472 -20.06 46.24 -4.61
N TYR A 473 -21.20 46.81 -4.22
CA TYR A 473 -22.30 46.05 -3.62
C TYR A 473 -22.89 45.01 -4.58
N GLN A 474 -23.08 45.37 -5.85
CA GLN A 474 -23.58 44.42 -6.86
C GLN A 474 -22.60 43.28 -7.09
N TYR A 475 -21.29 43.55 -7.08
CA TYR A 475 -20.26 42.54 -7.21
C TYR A 475 -20.17 41.61 -5.98
N MET A 476 -20.34 42.15 -4.78
CA MET A 476 -20.45 41.33 -3.56
C MET A 476 -21.66 40.40 -3.61
N ASN A 477 -22.82 40.90 -4.07
CA ASN A 477 -24.01 40.08 -4.27
C ASN A 477 -23.76 38.98 -5.31
N LEU A 478 -23.10 39.30 -6.41
CA LEU A 478 -22.71 38.34 -7.44
C LEU A 478 -21.88 37.19 -6.87
N ARG A 479 -20.82 37.53 -6.12
CA ARG A 479 -19.97 36.53 -5.45
C ARG A 479 -20.75 35.70 -4.44
N SER A 480 -21.72 36.30 -3.74
CA SER A 480 -22.57 35.55 -2.80
C SER A 480 -23.42 34.50 -3.52
N ILE A 481 -23.97 34.82 -4.70
CA ILE A 481 -24.72 33.87 -5.52
C ILE A 481 -23.81 32.75 -6.03
N VAL A 482 -22.62 33.09 -6.53
CA VAL A 482 -21.62 32.09 -6.97
C VAL A 482 -21.22 31.18 -5.81
N ALA A 483 -21.04 31.73 -4.60
CA ALA A 483 -20.71 30.95 -3.41
C ALA A 483 -21.85 29.97 -3.03
N MET A 484 -23.10 30.41 -3.06
CA MET A 484 -24.27 29.55 -2.82
C MET A 484 -24.35 28.42 -3.86
N ARG A 485 -24.26 28.76 -5.15
CA ARG A 485 -24.22 27.77 -6.23
C ARG A 485 -23.03 26.81 -6.06
N GLY A 486 -21.90 27.30 -5.55
CA GLY A 486 -20.71 26.53 -5.23
C GLY A 486 -20.96 25.39 -4.23
N ILE A 487 -21.77 25.62 -3.19
CA ILE A 487 -22.15 24.57 -2.22
C ILE A 487 -22.94 23.46 -2.93
N ALA A 488 -23.95 23.82 -3.71
CA ALA A 488 -24.78 22.87 -4.44
C ALA A 488 -23.97 22.07 -5.47
N ARG A 489 -23.12 22.75 -6.24
CA ARG A 489 -22.21 22.12 -7.22
C ARG A 489 -21.21 21.19 -6.57
N ASN A 490 -20.61 21.58 -5.44
CA ASN A 490 -19.64 20.73 -4.76
C ASN A 490 -20.30 19.44 -4.24
N SER A 491 -21.54 19.54 -3.75
CA SER A 491 -22.33 18.37 -3.35
C SER A 491 -22.62 17.46 -4.54
N PHE A 492 -23.05 18.03 -5.67
CA PHE A 492 -23.32 17.27 -6.89
C PHE A 492 -22.06 16.62 -7.49
N ALA A 493 -20.97 17.38 -7.58
CA ALA A 493 -19.67 16.89 -8.01
C ALA A 493 -19.16 15.76 -7.12
N SER A 494 -19.47 15.80 -5.81
CA SER A 494 -19.13 14.70 -4.91
C SER A 494 -19.91 13.42 -5.21
N ILE A 495 -21.19 13.52 -5.61
CA ILE A 495 -22.01 12.34 -5.97
C ILE A 495 -21.44 11.68 -7.23
N ILE A 496 -21.14 12.49 -8.26
CA ILE A 496 -20.53 12.02 -9.51
C ILE A 496 -19.17 11.40 -9.24
N ALA A 497 -18.34 12.06 -8.44
CA ALA A 497 -17.01 11.59 -8.09
C ALA A 497 -17.01 10.18 -7.50
N LEU A 498 -17.96 9.87 -6.60
CA LEU A 498 -18.07 8.52 -6.04
C LEU A 498 -18.41 7.46 -7.09
N LYS A 499 -19.10 7.87 -8.16
CA LYS A 499 -19.47 7.01 -9.30
C LYS A 499 -18.42 7.01 -10.41
N THR A 500 -17.36 7.80 -10.33
CA THR A 500 -16.31 7.79 -11.34
C THR A 500 -15.61 6.43 -11.40
N ALA A 501 -15.43 5.92 -12.60
CA ALA A 501 -14.73 4.68 -12.88
C ALA A 501 -13.29 4.75 -12.39
N THR A 502 -12.81 3.64 -11.84
CA THR A 502 -11.41 3.54 -11.39
C THR A 502 -10.49 3.54 -12.60
N PRO A 503 -9.37 4.30 -12.59
CA PRO A 503 -8.40 4.28 -13.68
C PRO A 503 -7.85 2.87 -13.87
N ASN A 504 -7.77 2.43 -15.13
CA ASN A 504 -7.22 1.13 -15.50
C ASN A 504 -5.76 1.03 -15.04
N ARG A 505 -5.53 0.30 -13.96
CA ARG A 505 -4.25 -0.34 -13.69
C ARG A 505 -4.37 -1.77 -14.23
N ASP A 506 -3.26 -2.37 -14.64
CA ASP A 506 -3.18 -3.67 -15.33
C ASP A 506 -4.05 -4.78 -14.72
N ALA A 507 -4.09 -5.97 -15.34
CA ALA A 507 -4.90 -7.19 -15.07
C ALA A 507 -5.14 -7.64 -13.59
N GLN A 508 -4.56 -6.95 -12.61
CA GLN A 508 -4.78 -7.04 -11.18
C GLN A 508 -5.78 -6.00 -10.65
N THR A 509 -6.94 -5.80 -11.28
CA THR A 509 -8.06 -5.04 -10.70
C THR A 509 -9.10 -5.96 -10.05
N ALA A 510 -9.95 -5.42 -9.18
CA ALA A 510 -11.07 -6.11 -8.54
C ALA A 510 -12.24 -6.34 -9.53
N ALA A 511 -12.23 -5.64 -10.67
CA ALA A 511 -13.24 -5.70 -11.73
C ALA A 511 -13.61 -7.14 -12.19
N PRO A 512 -12.68 -8.02 -12.60
CA PRO A 512 -13.03 -9.37 -13.04
C PRO A 512 -13.72 -10.19 -11.94
N TYR A 513 -13.28 -10.05 -10.69
CA TYR A 513 -13.88 -10.76 -9.55
C TYR A 513 -15.28 -10.24 -9.24
N MET A 514 -15.50 -8.93 -9.35
CA MET A 514 -16.82 -8.33 -9.15
C MET A 514 -17.80 -8.74 -10.26
N LYS A 515 -17.32 -8.85 -11.51
CA LYS A 515 -18.12 -9.38 -12.62
C LYS A 515 -18.45 -10.86 -12.42
N ALA A 516 -17.50 -11.67 -11.94
CA ALA A 516 -17.75 -13.07 -11.59
C ALA A 516 -18.83 -13.21 -10.49
N LEU A 517 -18.75 -12.40 -9.43
CA LEU A 517 -19.78 -12.41 -8.38
C LEU A 517 -21.17 -12.03 -8.91
N MET A 518 -21.27 -11.11 -9.87
CA MET A 518 -22.56 -10.77 -10.49
C MET A 518 -23.08 -11.89 -11.41
N ARG A 519 -22.19 -12.64 -12.07
CA ARG A 519 -22.59 -13.85 -12.81
C ARG A 519 -23.15 -14.92 -11.88
N ASP A 520 -22.60 -15.06 -10.68
CA ASP A 520 -23.13 -15.98 -9.66
C ASP A 520 -24.55 -15.61 -9.21
N PHE A 521 -24.92 -14.32 -9.29
CA PHE A 521 -26.29 -13.85 -9.07
C PHE A 521 -27.22 -14.06 -10.28
N GLY A 522 -26.71 -14.61 -11.39
CA GLY A 522 -27.49 -14.90 -12.60
C GLY A 522 -27.65 -13.75 -13.57
N LEU A 523 -26.89 -12.65 -13.41
CA LEU A 523 -26.90 -11.55 -14.38
C LEU A 523 -26.11 -11.92 -15.65
N GLN A 524 -26.57 -11.47 -16.82
CA GLN A 524 -25.84 -11.64 -18.07
C GLN A 524 -24.69 -10.62 -18.19
N ASP A 525 -23.64 -10.99 -18.92
CA ASP A 525 -22.44 -10.16 -19.09
C ASP A 525 -22.73 -8.75 -19.63
N GLU A 526 -23.73 -8.61 -20.48
CA GLU A 526 -24.16 -7.30 -21.02
C GLU A 526 -24.81 -6.42 -19.96
N GLU A 527 -25.64 -6.99 -19.08
CA GLU A 527 -26.26 -6.27 -17.97
C GLU A 527 -25.21 -5.88 -16.92
N ILE A 528 -24.24 -6.76 -16.69
CA ILE A 528 -23.11 -6.51 -15.80
C ILE A 528 -22.27 -5.34 -16.34
N LYS A 529 -21.97 -5.34 -17.65
CA LYS A 529 -21.23 -4.24 -18.28
C LYS A 529 -22.01 -2.92 -18.20
N LYS A 530 -23.34 -2.96 -18.36
CA LYS A 530 -24.21 -1.78 -18.24
C LYS A 530 -24.27 -1.22 -16.81
N LEU A 531 -24.26 -2.07 -15.79
CA LEU A 531 -24.37 -1.66 -14.38
C LEU A 531 -23.02 -1.23 -13.78
N LEU A 532 -22.00 -2.08 -13.92
CA LEU A 532 -20.67 -1.88 -13.29
C LEU A 532 -19.69 -1.11 -14.17
N GLY A 533 -19.95 -1.01 -15.48
CA GLY A 533 -19.00 -0.49 -16.45
C GLY A 533 -17.82 -1.44 -16.71
N GLU A 534 -16.82 -0.95 -17.45
CA GLU A 534 -15.57 -1.69 -17.63
C GLU A 534 -14.78 -1.79 -16.32
N ASN A 535 -14.70 -0.67 -15.61
CA ASN A 535 -14.06 -0.53 -14.30
C ASN A 535 -15.06 -0.05 -13.25
N PRO A 536 -15.21 -0.78 -12.13
CA PRO A 536 -16.15 -0.43 -11.09
C PRO A 536 -15.69 0.82 -10.33
N SER A 537 -16.62 1.73 -10.06
CA SER A 537 -16.42 2.92 -9.25
C SER A 537 -16.28 2.60 -7.75
N TYR A 538 -15.92 3.60 -6.95
CA TYR A 538 -15.95 3.49 -5.49
C TYR A 538 -17.36 3.12 -4.99
N TYR A 539 -18.39 3.76 -5.53
CA TYR A 539 -19.78 3.50 -5.19
C TYR A 539 -20.19 2.05 -5.52
N ALA A 540 -19.81 1.54 -6.69
CA ALA A 540 -20.08 0.17 -7.10
C ALA A 540 -19.38 -0.87 -6.20
N GLN A 541 -18.12 -0.61 -5.83
CA GLN A 541 -17.36 -1.46 -4.91
C GLN A 541 -18.00 -1.50 -3.52
N MET A 542 -18.39 -0.33 -2.99
CA MET A 542 -19.05 -0.24 -1.70
C MET A 542 -20.43 -0.90 -1.69
N GLU A 543 -21.21 -0.79 -2.77
CA GLU A 543 -22.49 -1.49 -2.87
C GLU A 543 -22.32 -3.01 -2.82
N LEU A 544 -21.31 -3.53 -3.53
CA LEU A 544 -21.00 -4.96 -3.51
C LEU A 544 -20.55 -5.43 -2.12
N LEU A 545 -19.64 -4.67 -1.48
CA LEU A 545 -19.11 -4.97 -0.14
C LEU A 545 -20.12 -4.83 0.99
N THR A 546 -21.11 -3.95 0.84
CA THR A 546 -22.09 -3.65 1.91
C THR A 546 -23.42 -4.36 1.73
N LYS A 547 -23.81 -4.72 0.51
CA LYS A 547 -25.12 -5.33 0.23
C LYS A 547 -25.01 -6.69 -0.44
N LYS A 548 -24.39 -6.74 -1.63
CA LYS A 548 -24.50 -7.91 -2.50
C LYS A 548 -23.76 -9.13 -1.96
N MET A 549 -22.57 -8.96 -1.39
CA MET A 549 -21.80 -10.09 -0.85
C MET A 549 -22.56 -10.87 0.24
N TYR A 550 -23.36 -10.19 1.07
CA TYR A 550 -24.17 -10.82 2.12
C TYR A 550 -25.44 -11.51 1.62
N GLN A 551 -25.82 -11.27 0.37
CA GLN A 551 -26.96 -11.94 -0.29
C GLN A 551 -26.56 -13.29 -0.89
N SER A 552 -25.26 -13.55 -1.05
CA SER A 552 -24.79 -14.85 -1.57
C SER A 552 -25.04 -15.96 -0.54
N PRO A 553 -25.62 -17.12 -0.93
CA PRO A 553 -25.75 -18.27 -0.03
C PRO A 553 -24.40 -18.77 0.48
N ALA A 554 -23.36 -18.65 -0.35
CA ALA A 554 -21.97 -18.93 0.01
C ALA A 554 -21.54 -18.12 1.23
N PHE A 555 -22.06 -16.90 1.43
CA PHE A 555 -21.82 -16.09 2.63
C PHE A 555 -22.07 -16.90 3.92
N TYR A 556 -23.27 -17.46 4.02
CA TYR A 556 -23.74 -18.14 5.22
C TYR A 556 -23.08 -19.50 5.44
N THR A 557 -22.78 -20.26 4.38
CA THR A 557 -22.14 -21.58 4.52
C THR A 557 -20.75 -21.48 5.15
N ASN A 558 -19.98 -20.47 4.78
CA ASN A 558 -18.64 -20.25 5.34
C ASN A 558 -18.67 -19.67 6.77
N LEU A 559 -19.79 -19.08 7.21
CA LEU A 559 -19.94 -18.69 8.63
C LEU A 559 -20.00 -19.91 9.56
N TYR A 560 -20.34 -21.09 9.04
CA TYR A 560 -20.34 -22.35 9.79
C TYR A 560 -18.98 -23.04 9.85
N ASP A 561 -17.95 -22.57 9.13
CA ASP A 561 -16.66 -23.26 8.99
C ASP A 561 -15.81 -23.21 10.27
N LYS A 562 -15.07 -22.12 10.51
CA LYS A 562 -14.13 -22.00 11.65
C LYS A 562 -14.38 -20.73 12.46
N PRO A 563 -14.41 -20.82 13.80
CA PRO A 563 -14.64 -19.65 14.66
C PRO A 563 -13.57 -18.55 14.50
N ALA A 564 -12.32 -18.94 14.18
CA ALA A 564 -11.25 -17.99 13.87
C ALA A 564 -11.54 -17.19 12.59
N ASN A 565 -12.05 -17.85 11.54
CA ASN A 565 -12.42 -17.20 10.27
C ASN A 565 -13.63 -16.27 10.47
N VAL A 566 -14.62 -16.67 11.26
CA VAL A 566 -15.75 -15.79 11.62
C VAL A 566 -15.27 -14.53 12.34
N LYS A 567 -14.28 -14.64 13.25
CA LYS A 567 -13.67 -13.46 13.90
C LYS A 567 -12.97 -12.53 12.90
N ARG A 568 -12.27 -13.09 11.90
CA ARG A 568 -11.61 -12.30 10.83
C ARG A 568 -12.63 -11.60 9.92
N ILE A 569 -13.66 -12.33 9.50
CA ILE A 569 -14.77 -11.77 8.71
C ILE A 569 -15.45 -10.65 9.50
N ARG A 570 -15.72 -10.84 10.80
CA ARG A 570 -16.28 -9.80 11.67
C ARG A 570 -15.40 -8.54 11.72
N ALA A 571 -14.08 -8.71 11.79
CA ALA A 571 -13.14 -7.58 11.75
C ALA A 571 -13.21 -6.85 10.40
N ALA A 572 -13.25 -7.59 9.28
CA ALA A 572 -13.43 -7.01 7.95
C ALA A 572 -14.77 -6.27 7.80
N MET A 573 -15.87 -6.85 8.27
CA MET A 573 -17.19 -6.20 8.30
C MET A 573 -17.18 -4.92 9.13
N LYS A 574 -16.48 -4.91 10.28
CA LYS A 574 -16.32 -3.71 11.11
C LYS A 574 -15.52 -2.63 10.38
N ALA A 575 -14.49 -3.00 9.62
CA ALA A 575 -13.72 -2.06 8.81
C ALA A 575 -14.59 -1.44 7.70
N VAL A 576 -15.36 -2.25 6.96
CA VAL A 576 -16.30 -1.76 5.94
C VAL A 576 -17.37 -0.86 6.56
N LYS A 577 -17.88 -1.22 7.75
CA LYS A 577 -18.83 -0.37 8.50
C LYS A 577 -18.23 0.99 8.85
N LEU A 578 -16.99 1.05 9.33
CA LEU A 578 -16.31 2.31 9.64
C LEU A 578 -16.13 3.19 8.38
N MET A 579 -15.83 2.58 7.23
CA MET A 579 -15.78 3.30 5.95
C MET A 579 -17.15 3.87 5.58
N GLN A 580 -18.22 3.08 5.72
CA GLN A 580 -19.58 3.53 5.45
C GLN A 580 -20.05 4.62 6.43
N GLU A 581 -19.66 4.56 7.70
CA GLU A 581 -19.93 5.59 8.69
C GLU A 581 -19.22 6.91 8.34
N ARG A 582 -17.96 6.85 7.88
CA ARG A 582 -17.24 8.02 7.36
C ARG A 582 -17.98 8.65 6.19
N ASP A 583 -18.43 7.84 5.22
CA ASP A 583 -19.13 8.35 4.05
C ASP A 583 -20.51 8.92 4.41
N THR A 584 -21.19 8.32 5.38
CA THR A 584 -22.46 8.81 5.94
C THR A 584 -22.25 10.16 6.63
N GLN A 585 -21.20 10.29 7.44
CA GLN A 585 -20.83 11.55 8.06
C GLN A 585 -20.56 12.64 7.01
N ALA A 586 -19.78 12.33 5.97
CA ALA A 586 -19.52 13.27 4.88
C ALA A 586 -20.80 13.67 4.13
N ALA A 587 -21.74 12.74 3.94
CA ALA A 587 -23.05 13.03 3.35
C ALA A 587 -23.92 13.91 4.26
N LEU A 588 -23.91 13.67 5.57
CA LEU A 588 -24.63 14.48 6.56
C LEU A 588 -24.08 15.91 6.60
N GLN A 589 -22.75 16.10 6.59
CA GLN A 589 -22.13 17.42 6.52
C GLN A 589 -22.54 18.18 5.25
N ARG A 590 -22.59 17.51 4.09
CA ARG A 590 -23.10 18.12 2.86
C ARG A 590 -24.57 18.50 2.97
N ARG A 591 -25.40 17.64 3.58
CA ARG A 591 -26.81 17.93 3.82
C ARG A 591 -26.99 19.13 4.75
N GLU A 592 -26.21 19.24 5.81
CA GLU A 592 -26.23 20.39 6.73
C GLU A 592 -25.87 21.69 6.01
N MET A 593 -24.83 21.67 5.16
CA MET A 593 -24.48 22.83 4.34
C MET A 593 -25.59 23.23 3.37
N LEU A 594 -26.23 22.25 2.71
CA LEU A 594 -27.35 22.52 1.79
C LEU A 594 -28.58 23.06 2.51
N MET A 595 -28.92 22.53 3.69
CA MET A 595 -30.02 23.05 4.51
C MET A 595 -29.74 24.47 4.99
N SER A 596 -28.51 24.75 5.38
CA SER A 596 -28.07 26.11 5.77
C SER A 596 -28.19 27.09 4.59
N MET A 597 -27.84 26.65 3.38
CA MET A 597 -28.02 27.44 2.16
C MET A 597 -29.50 27.70 1.86
N ILE A 598 -30.37 26.70 1.96
CA ILE A 598 -31.82 26.87 1.74
C ILE A 598 -32.39 27.87 2.74
N LEU A 599 -31.98 27.77 4.01
CA LEU A 599 -32.40 28.72 5.05
C LEU A 599 -31.96 30.15 4.70
N GLU A 600 -30.70 30.34 4.30
CA GLU A 600 -30.17 31.64 3.90
C GLU A 600 -30.93 32.24 2.71
N ILE A 601 -31.28 31.43 1.69
CA ILE A 601 -32.10 31.88 0.56
C ILE A 601 -33.47 32.37 1.04
N ARG A 602 -34.12 31.63 1.94
CA ARG A 602 -35.41 32.04 2.52
C ARG A 602 -35.32 33.29 3.38
N LEU A 603 -34.24 33.45 4.14
CA LEU A 603 -34.01 34.64 4.95
C LEU A 603 -33.81 35.88 4.07
N ARG A 604 -33.12 35.75 2.93
CA ARG A 604 -32.97 36.84 1.95
C ARG A 604 -34.31 37.25 1.34
N GLU A 605 -35.12 36.28 0.91
CA GLU A 605 -36.49 36.56 0.41
C GLU A 605 -37.32 37.34 1.43
N GLN A 606 -37.23 36.98 2.71
CA GLN A 606 -37.93 37.70 3.78
C GLN A 606 -37.34 39.08 4.05
N ALA A 607 -36.01 39.21 4.07
CA ALA A 607 -35.34 40.49 4.26
C ALA A 607 -35.71 41.47 3.15
N ASP A 608 -35.68 41.03 1.89
CA ASP A 608 -36.05 41.82 0.72
C ASP A 608 -37.52 42.28 0.81
N ALA A 609 -38.44 41.40 1.22
CA ALA A 609 -39.83 41.76 1.43
C ALA A 609 -40.03 42.85 2.50
N VAL A 610 -39.25 42.80 3.59
CA VAL A 610 -39.27 43.82 4.65
C VAL A 610 -38.69 45.14 4.16
N TYR A 611 -37.56 45.11 3.45
CA TYR A 611 -36.95 46.32 2.89
C TYR A 611 -37.86 47.00 1.86
N ASP A 612 -38.49 46.23 0.98
CA ASP A 612 -39.44 46.76 0.01
C ASP A 612 -40.68 47.34 0.68
N GLY A 613 -41.19 46.68 1.72
CA GLY A 613 -42.30 47.20 2.53
C GLY A 613 -41.95 48.52 3.23
N ALA A 614 -40.78 48.60 3.86
CA ALA A 614 -40.29 49.81 4.51
C ALA A 614 -40.08 50.95 3.50
N ARG A 615 -39.56 50.63 2.32
CA ARG A 615 -39.37 51.59 1.23
C ARG A 615 -40.69 52.17 0.75
N ARG A 616 -41.72 51.33 0.52
CA ARG A 616 -43.08 51.79 0.15
C ARG A 616 -43.69 52.69 1.23
N ALA A 617 -43.59 52.29 2.50
CA ALA A 617 -44.11 53.08 3.62
C ALA A 617 -43.42 54.44 3.80
N MET A 618 -42.13 54.55 3.44
CA MET A 618 -41.44 55.85 3.43
C MET A 618 -41.90 56.74 2.27
N PHE A 619 -42.21 56.18 1.09
CA PHE A 619 -42.77 56.95 -0.01
C PHE A 619 -44.20 57.43 0.28
N GLU A 620 -45.04 56.60 0.89
CA GLU A 620 -46.42 56.97 1.26
C GLU A 620 -46.52 58.04 2.37
N LYS A 621 -45.46 58.25 3.16
CA LYS A 621 -45.40 59.33 4.18
C LYS A 621 -44.70 60.61 3.70
N GLY A 622 -44.15 60.58 2.49
CA GLY A 622 -43.46 61.72 1.87
C GLY A 622 -44.34 62.58 0.95
N GLU A 623 -45.56 62.12 0.66
CA GLU A 623 -46.70 62.92 0.14
C GLU A 623 -47.60 63.33 1.31
#